data_AF-A0A352FBM2-F1
#
_entry.id   AF-A0A352FBM2-F1
#
_cell.length_a   1.000
_cell.length_b   1.000
_cell.length_c   1.000
_cell.angle_alpha   90.00
_cell.angle_beta   90.00
_cell.angle_gamma   90.00
#
_symmetry.space_group_name_H-M   'P 1'
#
loop_
_entity.id
_entity.type
_entity.pdbx_description
1 polymer ?
#
loop_
_entity_poly.entity_id
_entity_poly.type
_entity_poly.pdbx_seq_one_letter_code
_entity_poly.pdbx_strand_id
1 'polypeptide(L)'
;TVQRVTNLDEFVNDKLNDVKPLGALSLTIQKFYRVNGKTTQLKGVVPDVVLPDSYQDMKIGEKEEEYALSWDEIAPARYTPWTQVLPKDKVRSASEKRVAANDQFQLIRQNAARIKRDSDKSLFPLSLDAYLKELKAQTLDAKKYEKIMKTATGLKIKVPNTDLALMKSDTAKKEISDRMIEDLSKDIYLEEAVLVLRDIRLISPSL
;
A
#
# COMPACT_ATOMS: atom_id res chain seq x y z
N THR A 1 1.61 8.64 14.23
CA THR A 1 2.13 8.85 15.61
C THR A 1 3.15 7.78 16.02
N VAL A 2 3.76 7.87 17.20
CA VAL A 2 4.56 6.78 17.82
C VAL A 2 3.86 6.32 19.09
N GLN A 3 3.67 5.01 19.21
CA GLN A 3 3.07 4.36 20.37
C GLN A 3 4.15 3.72 21.26
N ARG A 4 3.94 3.79 22.57
CA ARG A 4 4.72 3.07 23.58
C ARG A 4 3.82 2.07 24.28
N VAL A 5 4.22 0.80 24.24
CA VAL A 5 3.59 -0.27 25.02
C VAL A 5 4.29 -0.34 26.37
N THR A 6 3.52 -0.32 27.46
CA THR A 6 4.03 -0.40 28.82
C THR A 6 3.34 -1.54 29.57
N ASN A 7 4.12 -2.42 30.20
CA ASN A 7 3.58 -3.52 31.00
C ASN A 7 3.03 -2.97 32.32
N LEU A 8 1.79 -3.31 32.65
CA LEU A 8 1.14 -2.83 33.88
C LEU A 8 1.70 -3.51 35.13
N ASP A 9 2.30 -4.69 34.99
CA ASP A 9 2.94 -5.42 36.09
C ASP A 9 4.11 -4.65 36.71
N GLU A 10 4.74 -3.73 35.95
CA GLU A 10 5.85 -2.88 36.41
C GLU A 10 5.40 -1.78 37.40
N PHE A 11 4.10 -1.46 37.44
CA PHE A 11 3.56 -0.40 38.29
C PHE A 11 2.93 -0.89 39.59
N VAL A 12 2.89 -2.21 39.81
CA VAL A 12 2.31 -2.83 41.02
C VAL A 12 3.38 -3.50 41.87
N ASN A 13 3.30 -3.25 43.18
CA ASN A 13 4.19 -3.82 44.18
C ASN A 13 4.05 -5.36 44.25
N ASP A 14 5.10 -6.06 44.68
CA ASP A 14 5.17 -7.53 44.83
C ASP A 14 4.08 -8.12 45.72
N LYS A 15 3.49 -7.31 46.62
CA LYS A 15 2.33 -7.71 47.43
C LYS A 15 1.07 -8.00 46.61
N LEU A 16 1.03 -7.58 45.35
CA LEU A 16 -0.08 -7.79 44.41
C LEU A 16 0.30 -8.81 43.32
N ASN A 17 1.23 -9.73 43.61
CA ASN A 17 1.61 -10.77 42.63
C ASN A 17 0.45 -11.72 42.27
N ASP A 18 -0.52 -11.92 43.16
CA ASP A 18 -1.68 -12.80 42.91
C ASP A 18 -2.64 -12.27 41.83
N VAL A 19 -2.55 -10.98 41.47
CA VAL A 19 -3.37 -10.37 40.42
C VAL A 19 -2.62 -10.18 39.10
N LYS A 20 -1.35 -10.61 39.02
CA LYS A 20 -0.57 -10.61 37.77
C LYS A 20 -0.94 -11.83 36.92
N PRO A 21 -0.91 -11.71 35.58
CA PRO A 21 -0.54 -10.53 34.80
C PRO A 21 -1.72 -9.56 34.61
N LEU A 22 -1.44 -8.27 34.76
CA LEU A 22 -2.41 -7.18 34.56
C LEU A 22 -2.50 -6.73 33.10
N GLY A 23 -1.63 -7.24 32.22
CA GLY A 23 -1.59 -6.91 30.80
C GLY A 23 -0.74 -5.67 30.51
N ALA A 24 -1.01 -5.02 29.36
CA ALA A 24 -0.20 -3.91 28.88
C ALA A 24 -1.08 -2.77 28.34
N LEU A 25 -0.53 -1.55 28.39
CA LEU A 25 -1.17 -0.34 27.88
C LEU A 25 -0.34 0.23 26.71
N SER A 26 -1.00 0.51 25.59
CA SER A 26 -0.39 1.23 24.45
C SER A 26 -0.84 2.69 24.46
N LEU A 27 0.12 3.62 24.54
CA LEU A 27 -0.15 5.06 24.55
C LEU A 27 0.61 5.77 23.43
N THR A 28 -0.05 6.71 22.76
CA THR A 28 0.62 7.63 21.83
C THR A 28 1.41 8.67 22.62
N ILE A 29 2.73 8.69 22.44
CA ILE A 29 3.63 9.59 23.19
C ILE A 29 4.28 10.66 22.31
N GLN A 30 4.34 10.47 20.99
CA GLN A 30 5.04 11.38 20.09
C GLN A 30 4.31 11.51 18.74
N LYS A 31 4.48 12.69 18.12
CA LYS A 31 4.17 12.98 16.72
C LYS A 31 5.47 13.10 15.94
N PHE A 32 5.44 12.72 14.65
CA PHE A 32 6.56 12.91 13.75
C PHE A 32 6.24 13.95 12.69
N TYR A 33 7.28 14.66 12.26
CA TYR A 33 7.22 15.76 11.30
C TYR A 33 8.28 15.54 10.24
N ARG A 34 7.97 15.92 9.00
CA ARG A 34 8.92 15.92 7.88
C ARG A 34 9.95 17.03 8.08
N VAL A 35 11.08 16.96 7.38
CA VAL A 35 12.15 17.99 7.42
C VAL A 35 11.66 19.40 7.10
N ASN A 36 10.56 19.51 6.34
CA ASN A 36 9.91 20.77 5.99
C ASN A 36 8.88 21.25 7.04
N GLY A 37 8.81 20.63 8.23
CA GLY A 37 7.93 21.01 9.33
C GLY A 37 6.54 20.36 9.30
N LYS A 38 6.10 19.80 8.17
CA LYS A 38 4.73 19.27 8.01
C LYS A 38 4.60 17.85 8.54
N THR A 39 3.50 17.53 9.23
CA THR A 39 3.17 16.15 9.59
C THR A 39 2.56 15.37 8.43
N THR A 40 2.72 14.04 8.42
CA THR A 40 1.97 13.13 7.53
C THR A 40 0.67 12.63 8.16
N GLN A 41 0.38 13.00 9.41
CA GLN A 41 -0.85 12.64 10.09
C GLN A 41 -2.07 12.97 9.21
N LEU A 42 -3.03 12.04 9.08
CA LEU A 42 -4.24 12.13 8.24
C LEU A 42 -4.01 12.19 6.71
N LYS A 43 -2.95 12.85 6.25
CA LYS A 43 -2.70 13.15 4.83
C LYS A 43 -1.76 12.15 4.15
N GLY A 44 -0.97 11.41 4.92
CA GLY A 44 0.06 10.51 4.41
C GLY A 44 1.13 11.22 3.58
N VAL A 45 1.71 10.48 2.64
CA VAL A 45 2.61 11.00 1.60
C VAL A 45 1.90 10.86 0.26
N VAL A 46 1.59 11.99 -0.37
CA VAL A 46 0.95 12.01 -1.70
C VAL A 46 2.03 11.71 -2.77
N PRO A 47 1.88 10.65 -3.58
CA PRO A 47 2.81 10.36 -4.67
C PRO A 47 2.79 11.43 -5.76
N ASP A 48 3.95 11.68 -6.39
CA ASP A 48 4.03 12.60 -7.55
C ASP A 48 3.30 12.04 -8.79
N VAL A 49 3.24 10.71 -8.94
CA VAL A 49 2.52 9.97 -9.97
C VAL A 49 1.53 9.04 -9.27
N VAL A 50 0.24 9.26 -9.47
CA VAL A 50 -0.83 8.51 -8.80
C VAL A 50 -1.36 7.43 -9.74
N LEU A 51 -1.31 6.17 -9.30
CA LEU A 51 -1.85 5.04 -10.03
C LEU A 51 -3.23 4.65 -9.47
N PRO A 52 -4.15 4.11 -10.29
CA PRO A 52 -5.42 3.62 -9.80
C PRO A 52 -5.22 2.45 -8.85
N ASP A 53 -5.88 2.46 -7.71
CA ASP A 53 -5.83 1.37 -6.74
C ASP A 53 -7.22 0.76 -6.50
N SER A 54 -7.27 -0.54 -6.16
CA SER A 54 -8.53 -1.25 -5.91
C SER A 54 -9.29 -0.73 -4.68
N TYR A 55 -8.61 0.01 -3.80
CA TYR A 55 -9.21 0.59 -2.60
C TYR A 55 -9.25 2.13 -2.65
N GLN A 56 -8.96 2.75 -3.80
CA GLN A 56 -8.90 4.21 -3.92
C GLN A 56 -10.22 4.92 -3.55
N ASP A 57 -11.36 4.25 -3.72
CA ASP A 57 -12.70 4.78 -3.41
C ASP A 57 -13.15 4.45 -1.97
N MET A 58 -12.35 3.67 -1.24
CA MET A 58 -12.66 3.25 0.12
C MET A 58 -12.22 4.30 1.15
N LYS A 59 -13.02 4.41 2.22
CA LYS A 59 -12.68 5.20 3.40
C LYS A 59 -11.72 4.41 4.27
N ILE A 60 -10.45 4.40 3.90
CA ILE A 60 -9.38 3.69 4.64
C ILE A 60 -8.30 4.70 5.04
N GLY A 61 -7.71 4.45 6.21
CA GLY A 61 -6.56 5.17 6.73
C GLY A 61 -6.88 5.97 7.99
N GLU A 62 -5.82 6.53 8.57
CA GLU A 62 -5.86 7.25 9.85
C GLU A 62 -6.88 8.39 9.88
N LYS A 63 -7.17 9.03 8.73
CA LYS A 63 -8.16 10.11 8.63
C LYS A 63 -9.61 9.68 8.93
N GLU A 64 -9.90 8.39 8.86
CA GLU A 64 -11.24 7.84 9.09
C GLU A 64 -11.41 7.33 10.52
N GLU A 65 -10.37 7.38 11.36
CA GLU A 65 -10.45 7.02 12.78
C GLU A 65 -11.14 8.13 13.60
N GLU A 66 -12.03 7.73 14.52
CA GLU A 66 -12.89 8.66 15.29
C GLU A 66 -12.09 9.68 16.12
N TYR A 67 -10.98 9.25 16.71
CA TYR A 67 -10.14 10.05 17.61
C TYR A 67 -8.74 10.31 17.03
N ALA A 68 -8.64 10.38 15.70
CA ALA A 68 -7.38 10.67 15.03
C ALA A 68 -6.84 12.05 15.46
N LEU A 69 -5.55 12.13 15.81
CA LEU A 69 -4.94 13.41 16.16
C LEU A 69 -4.98 14.36 14.96
N SER A 70 -5.33 15.62 15.21
CA SER A 70 -5.41 16.65 14.18
C SER A 70 -4.04 16.92 13.52
N TRP A 71 -4.10 17.34 12.26
CA TRP A 71 -2.94 17.80 11.50
C TRP A 71 -2.39 19.12 12.07
N ASP A 72 -1.07 19.21 12.21
CA ASP A 72 -0.32 20.38 12.64
C ASP A 72 1.03 20.51 11.92
N GLU A 73 1.70 21.65 12.10
CA GLU A 73 2.99 21.99 11.50
C GLU A 73 3.90 22.62 12.54
N ILE A 74 5.20 22.33 12.44
CA ILE A 74 6.25 22.90 13.29
C ILE A 74 7.25 23.68 12.44
N ALA A 75 8.16 24.40 13.09
CA ALA A 75 9.27 25.06 12.39
C ALA A 75 10.10 24.02 11.59
N PRO A 76 10.40 24.29 10.30
CA PRO A 76 11.24 23.42 9.49
C PRO A 76 12.63 23.22 10.10
N ALA A 77 13.22 22.05 9.88
CA ALA A 77 14.61 21.82 10.20
C ALA A 77 15.54 22.61 9.26
N ARG A 78 16.80 22.81 9.66
CA ARG A 78 17.82 23.32 8.73
C ARG A 78 18.26 22.17 7.81
N TYR A 79 17.97 22.29 6.52
CA TYR A 79 18.39 21.33 5.50
C TYR A 79 18.72 22.05 4.18
N THR A 80 19.58 21.44 3.36
CA THR A 80 19.87 21.92 2.01
C THR A 80 19.00 21.15 1.01
N PRO A 81 18.11 21.83 0.26
CA PRO A 81 17.30 21.16 -0.75
C PRO A 81 18.17 20.56 -1.85
N TRP A 82 17.77 19.40 -2.35
CA TRP A 82 18.34 18.85 -3.58
C TRP A 82 17.92 19.72 -4.76
N THR A 83 18.88 20.15 -5.57
CA THR A 83 18.70 21.20 -6.59
C THR A 83 18.35 20.65 -7.97
N GLN A 84 18.46 19.34 -8.20
CA GLN A 84 18.14 18.77 -9.50
C GLN A 84 16.62 18.77 -9.71
N VAL A 85 16.20 19.37 -10.82
CA VAL A 85 14.79 19.44 -11.20
C VAL A 85 14.44 18.19 -11.99
N LEU A 86 13.59 17.36 -11.42
CA LEU A 86 12.98 16.24 -12.13
C LEU A 86 11.86 16.75 -13.05
N PRO A 87 11.69 16.18 -14.25
CA PRO A 87 10.65 16.58 -15.21
C PRO A 87 9.27 16.02 -14.83
N LYS A 88 8.79 16.34 -13.62
CA LYS A 88 7.62 15.73 -12.98
C LYS A 88 6.36 15.76 -13.84
N ASP A 89 6.01 16.91 -14.42
CA ASP A 89 4.77 17.06 -15.19
C ASP A 89 4.77 16.24 -16.47
N LYS A 90 5.91 16.18 -17.17
CA LYS A 90 6.06 15.38 -18.39
C LYS A 90 5.95 13.88 -18.07
N VAL A 91 6.62 13.44 -17.00
CA VAL A 91 6.59 12.05 -16.54
C VAL A 91 5.18 11.66 -16.09
N ARG A 92 4.50 12.53 -15.32
CA ARG A 92 3.11 12.32 -14.91
C ARG A 92 2.20 12.17 -16.12
N SER A 93 2.27 13.09 -17.08
CA SER A 93 1.43 13.05 -18.28
C SER A 93 1.68 11.80 -19.13
N ALA A 94 2.93 11.34 -19.22
CA ALA A 94 3.27 10.09 -19.91
C ALA A 94 2.67 8.87 -19.22
N SER A 95 2.75 8.81 -17.89
CA SER A 95 2.15 7.75 -17.07
C SER A 95 0.63 7.74 -17.19
N GLU A 96 -0.04 8.90 -17.07
CA GLU A 96 -1.49 9.02 -17.19
C GLU A 96 -2.00 8.48 -18.53
N LYS A 97 -1.29 8.75 -19.64
CA LYS A 97 -1.64 8.21 -20.96
C LYS A 97 -1.52 6.69 -21.02
N ARG A 98 -0.45 6.11 -20.45
CA ARG A 98 -0.27 4.65 -20.40
C ARG A 98 -1.34 3.99 -19.54
N VAL A 99 -1.60 4.53 -18.35
CA VAL A 99 -2.62 4.06 -17.43
C VAL A 99 -4.01 4.11 -18.08
N ALA A 100 -4.33 5.19 -18.78
CA ALA A 100 -5.61 5.32 -19.48
C ALA A 100 -5.79 4.28 -20.61
N ALA A 101 -4.71 3.94 -21.33
CA ALA A 101 -4.74 2.99 -22.44
C ALA A 101 -4.62 1.52 -22.02
N ASN A 102 -4.38 1.22 -20.73
CA ASN A 102 -4.12 -0.14 -20.25
C ASN A 102 -5.37 -0.79 -19.66
N ASP A 103 -5.79 -1.92 -20.24
CA ASP A 103 -7.00 -2.66 -19.85
C ASP A 103 -6.98 -3.16 -18.40
N GLN A 104 -5.82 -3.52 -17.86
CA GLN A 104 -5.73 -3.96 -16.46
C GLN A 104 -5.98 -2.81 -15.49
N PHE A 105 -5.45 -1.61 -15.76
CA PHE A 105 -5.77 -0.42 -14.96
C PHE A 105 -7.25 -0.04 -15.06
N GLN A 106 -7.90 -0.27 -16.21
CA GLN A 106 -9.35 -0.12 -16.34
C GLN A 106 -10.11 -1.14 -15.49
N LEU A 107 -9.66 -2.41 -15.45
CA LEU A 107 -10.21 -3.43 -14.56
C LEU A 107 -10.02 -3.07 -13.09
N ILE A 108 -8.88 -2.49 -12.70
CA ILE A 108 -8.62 -2.02 -11.33
C ILE A 108 -9.61 -0.92 -10.94
N ARG A 109 -9.86 0.08 -11.81
CA ARG A 109 -10.86 1.12 -11.55
C ARG A 109 -12.27 0.55 -11.38
N GLN A 110 -12.65 -0.40 -12.22
CA GLN A 110 -13.94 -1.10 -12.11
C GLN A 110 -14.03 -1.90 -10.80
N ASN A 111 -12.95 -2.55 -10.39
CA ASN A 111 -12.89 -3.28 -9.12
C ASN A 111 -13.02 -2.34 -7.91
N ALA A 112 -12.40 -1.15 -7.97
CA ALA A 112 -12.55 -0.15 -6.92
C ALA A 112 -14.00 0.30 -6.73
N ALA A 113 -14.69 0.60 -7.83
CA ALA A 113 -16.12 0.94 -7.80
C ALA A 113 -16.98 -0.22 -7.25
N ARG A 114 -16.64 -1.47 -7.60
CA ARG A 114 -17.31 -2.66 -7.05
C ARG A 114 -17.09 -2.77 -5.54
N ILE A 115 -15.84 -2.74 -5.08
CA ILE A 115 -15.49 -2.86 -3.66
C ILE A 115 -16.19 -1.77 -2.86
N LYS A 116 -16.22 -0.54 -3.37
CA LYS A 116 -16.93 0.57 -2.74
C LYS A 116 -18.43 0.31 -2.63
N ARG A 117 -19.08 -0.09 -3.73
CA ARG A 117 -20.51 -0.45 -3.75
C ARG A 117 -20.83 -1.57 -2.77
N ASP A 118 -19.99 -2.60 -2.73
CA ASP A 118 -20.18 -3.76 -1.85
C ASP A 118 -19.97 -3.34 -0.37
N SER A 119 -19.02 -2.45 -0.10
CA SER A 119 -18.77 -1.90 1.24
C SER A 119 -19.89 -0.99 1.75
N ASP A 120 -20.59 -0.27 0.88
CA ASP A 120 -21.70 0.62 1.27
C ASP A 120 -23.00 -0.17 1.51
N LYS A 121 -23.01 -1.48 1.24
CA LYS A 121 -24.17 -2.34 1.45
C LYS A 121 -24.35 -2.69 2.93
N SER A 122 -25.44 -2.20 3.51
CA SER A 122 -25.82 -2.47 4.91
C SER A 122 -27.04 -3.38 5.07
N LEU A 123 -27.76 -3.65 3.98
CA LEU A 123 -28.99 -4.46 3.97
C LEU A 123 -28.74 -5.83 3.36
N PHE A 124 -29.07 -6.87 4.12
CA PHE A 124 -28.92 -8.26 3.69
C PHE A 124 -30.24 -9.02 3.80
N PRO A 125 -30.55 -9.92 2.85
CA PRO A 125 -31.74 -10.75 2.94
C PRO A 125 -31.61 -11.73 4.12
N LEU A 126 -32.69 -11.88 4.90
CA LEU A 126 -32.78 -12.87 5.98
C LEU A 126 -33.11 -14.29 5.47
N SER A 127 -33.64 -14.39 4.25
CA SER A 127 -33.89 -15.69 3.62
C SER A 127 -32.58 -16.30 3.14
N LEU A 128 -32.33 -17.56 3.52
CA LEU A 128 -31.15 -18.31 3.13
C LEU A 128 -31.01 -18.40 1.61
N ASP A 129 -32.08 -18.70 0.88
CA ASP A 129 -32.04 -18.84 -0.57
C ASP A 129 -31.67 -17.52 -1.27
N ALA A 130 -32.25 -16.42 -0.80
CA ALA A 130 -31.93 -15.09 -1.32
C ALA A 130 -30.48 -14.71 -1.02
N TYR A 131 -29.98 -15.00 0.19
CA TYR A 131 -28.60 -14.76 0.58
C TYR A 131 -27.60 -15.58 -0.25
N LEU A 132 -27.86 -16.87 -0.46
CA LEU A 132 -27.00 -17.73 -1.28
C LEU A 132 -26.97 -17.29 -2.74
N LYS A 133 -28.09 -16.82 -3.28
CA LYS A 133 -28.16 -16.27 -4.65
C LYS A 133 -27.31 -15.01 -4.77
N GLU A 134 -27.37 -14.14 -3.79
CA GLU A 134 -26.56 -12.92 -3.73
C GLU A 134 -25.06 -13.23 -3.64
N LEU A 135 -24.66 -14.13 -2.73
CA LEU A 135 -23.26 -14.55 -2.56
C LEU A 135 -22.68 -15.13 -3.86
N LYS A 136 -23.46 -15.96 -4.57
CA LYS A 136 -23.07 -16.51 -5.88
C LYS A 136 -22.87 -15.40 -6.92
N ALA A 137 -23.76 -14.40 -6.96
CA ALA A 137 -23.64 -13.27 -7.88
C ALA A 137 -22.40 -12.43 -7.58
N GLN A 138 -22.13 -12.13 -6.30
CA GLN A 138 -20.92 -11.42 -5.87
C GLN A 138 -19.65 -12.18 -6.21
N THR A 139 -19.63 -13.49 -5.97
CA THR A 139 -18.49 -14.35 -6.30
C THR A 139 -18.24 -14.37 -7.82
N LEU A 140 -19.29 -14.41 -8.63
CA LEU A 140 -19.18 -14.38 -10.09
C LEU A 140 -18.65 -13.02 -10.59
N ASP A 141 -19.13 -11.90 -10.02
CA ASP A 141 -18.62 -10.57 -10.32
C ASP A 141 -17.13 -10.45 -9.93
N ALA A 142 -16.76 -10.91 -8.74
CA ALA A 142 -15.38 -10.89 -8.24
C ALA A 142 -14.40 -11.67 -9.14
N LYS A 143 -14.82 -12.81 -9.70
CA LYS A 143 -13.99 -13.64 -10.60
C LYS A 143 -13.50 -12.88 -11.84
N LYS A 144 -14.23 -11.86 -12.30
CA LYS A 144 -13.80 -11.00 -13.43
C LYS A 144 -12.46 -10.31 -13.13
N TYR A 145 -12.24 -9.94 -11.87
CA TYR A 145 -11.10 -9.13 -11.43
C TYR A 145 -9.89 -9.97 -10.99
N GLU A 146 -10.03 -11.29 -10.81
CA GLU A 146 -8.88 -12.18 -10.54
C GLU A 146 -7.82 -12.12 -11.66
N LYS A 147 -8.22 -11.77 -12.87
CA LYS A 147 -7.31 -11.63 -14.01
C LYS A 147 -6.28 -10.52 -13.82
N ILE A 148 -6.59 -9.49 -13.02
CA ILE A 148 -5.68 -8.37 -12.74
C ILE A 148 -4.32 -8.89 -12.23
N MET A 149 -4.33 -9.87 -11.32
CA MET A 149 -3.10 -10.43 -10.72
C MET A 149 -2.48 -11.59 -11.50
N LYS A 150 -3.15 -12.09 -12.55
CA LYS A 150 -2.73 -13.29 -13.29
C LYS A 150 -2.06 -12.97 -14.62
N THR A 151 -2.23 -11.75 -15.13
CA THR A 151 -1.70 -11.37 -16.43
C THR A 151 -0.24 -10.92 -16.29
N ALA A 152 0.67 -11.66 -16.93
CA ALA A 152 2.08 -11.30 -16.96
C ALA A 152 2.29 -9.95 -17.64
N THR A 153 3.21 -9.17 -17.08
CA THR A 153 3.68 -7.90 -17.61
C THR A 153 4.85 -8.13 -18.57
N GLY A 154 5.34 -7.07 -19.22
CA GLY A 154 6.56 -7.12 -20.03
C GLY A 154 7.87 -7.18 -19.21
N LEU A 155 7.79 -7.29 -17.88
CA LEU A 155 8.95 -7.21 -16.98
C LEU A 155 9.86 -8.43 -17.08
N LYS A 156 11.17 -8.15 -17.18
CA LYS A 156 12.23 -9.17 -17.09
C LYS A 156 12.93 -9.03 -15.74
N ILE A 157 12.55 -9.88 -14.79
CA ILE A 157 13.16 -9.89 -13.46
C ILE A 157 14.45 -10.71 -13.50
N LYS A 158 15.53 -10.15 -12.93
CA LYS A 158 16.82 -10.83 -12.76
C LYS A 158 17.20 -10.81 -11.28
N VAL A 159 17.59 -11.96 -10.78
CA VAL A 159 18.09 -12.11 -9.41
C VAL A 159 19.55 -11.64 -9.33
N PRO A 160 19.94 -10.91 -8.28
CA PRO A 160 21.34 -10.56 -8.03
C PRO A 160 22.23 -11.79 -7.87
N ASN A 161 23.52 -11.66 -8.23
CA ASN A 161 24.48 -12.78 -8.15
C ASN A 161 24.66 -13.34 -6.74
N THR A 162 24.53 -12.50 -5.71
CA THR A 162 24.59 -12.90 -4.29
C THR A 162 23.50 -13.91 -3.95
N ASP A 163 22.29 -13.68 -4.45
CA ASP A 163 21.11 -14.46 -4.10
C ASP A 163 21.06 -15.73 -4.94
N LEU A 164 21.56 -15.69 -6.18
CA LEU A 164 21.75 -16.88 -7.02
C LEU A 164 22.64 -17.95 -6.35
N ALA A 165 23.67 -17.54 -5.60
CA ALA A 165 24.52 -18.47 -4.87
C ALA A 165 23.73 -19.19 -3.75
N LEU A 166 22.91 -18.43 -3.01
CA LEU A 166 22.06 -18.95 -1.95
C LEU A 166 20.95 -19.87 -2.47
N MET A 167 20.34 -19.53 -3.61
CA MET A 167 19.33 -20.38 -4.28
C MET A 167 19.89 -21.71 -4.78
N LYS A 168 21.17 -21.77 -5.15
CA LYS A 168 21.82 -23.02 -5.58
C LYS A 168 22.08 -23.97 -4.41
N SER A 169 22.36 -23.43 -3.22
CA SER A 169 22.66 -24.21 -2.03
C SER A 169 21.43 -24.61 -1.22
N ASP A 170 20.34 -23.87 -1.32
CA ASP A 170 19.17 -24.01 -0.44
C ASP A 170 17.87 -24.08 -1.27
N THR A 171 17.23 -25.24 -1.25
CA THR A 171 16.00 -25.52 -2.01
C THR A 171 14.83 -24.66 -1.55
N ALA A 172 14.72 -24.37 -0.25
CA ALA A 172 13.65 -23.52 0.28
C ALA A 172 13.81 -22.07 -0.21
N LYS A 173 15.04 -21.54 -0.22
CA LYS A 173 15.32 -20.20 -0.76
C LYS A 173 15.06 -20.11 -2.26
N LYS A 174 15.34 -21.19 -3.00
CA LYS A 174 15.02 -21.26 -4.42
C LYS A 174 13.51 -21.14 -4.67
N GLU A 175 12.70 -21.93 -3.99
CA GLU A 175 11.23 -21.91 -4.16
C GLU A 175 10.62 -20.54 -3.80
N ILE A 176 11.10 -19.92 -2.72
CA ILE A 176 10.67 -18.57 -2.32
C ILE A 176 11.01 -17.55 -3.42
N SER A 177 12.23 -17.62 -3.95
CA SER A 177 12.70 -16.69 -4.97
C SER A 177 11.97 -16.88 -6.31
N ASP A 178 11.75 -18.14 -6.73
CA ASP A 178 11.02 -18.45 -7.96
C ASP A 178 9.57 -17.92 -7.89
N ARG A 179 8.90 -18.10 -6.74
CA ARG A 179 7.56 -17.53 -6.50
C ARG A 179 7.57 -16.01 -6.53
N MET A 180 8.54 -15.38 -5.86
CA MET A 180 8.70 -13.92 -5.86
C MET A 180 8.91 -13.39 -7.28
N ILE A 181 9.74 -14.04 -8.10
CA ILE A 181 9.96 -13.67 -9.50
C ILE A 181 8.66 -13.78 -10.30
N GLU A 182 7.90 -14.86 -10.11
CA GLU A 182 6.62 -15.06 -10.77
C GLU A 182 5.63 -13.95 -10.39
N ASP A 183 5.51 -13.61 -9.11
CA ASP A 183 4.60 -12.56 -8.62
C ASP A 183 5.01 -11.18 -9.16
N LEU A 184 6.30 -10.83 -9.08
CA LEU A 184 6.82 -9.56 -9.61
C LEU A 184 6.65 -9.45 -11.13
N SER A 185 6.71 -10.56 -11.86
CA SER A 185 6.49 -10.56 -13.31
C SER A 185 5.05 -10.25 -13.70
N LYS A 186 4.09 -10.35 -12.77
CA LYS A 186 2.66 -10.05 -12.98
C LYS A 186 2.25 -8.73 -12.33
N ASP A 187 3.17 -8.04 -11.66
CA ASP A 187 2.87 -6.79 -10.95
C ASP A 187 2.84 -5.58 -11.92
N ILE A 188 1.63 -5.14 -12.24
CA ILE A 188 1.40 -3.97 -13.10
C ILE A 188 1.89 -2.66 -12.48
N TYR A 189 1.86 -2.51 -11.15
CA TYR A 189 2.34 -1.30 -10.49
C TYR A 189 3.87 -1.22 -10.59
N LEU A 190 4.54 -2.36 -10.44
CA LEU A 190 5.99 -2.44 -10.67
C LEU A 190 6.34 -2.13 -12.12
N GLU A 191 5.56 -2.64 -13.09
CA GLU A 191 5.78 -2.34 -14.50
C GLU A 191 5.70 -0.84 -14.77
N GLU A 192 4.62 -0.19 -14.32
CA GLU A 192 4.44 1.25 -14.52
C GLU A 192 5.50 2.06 -13.76
N ALA A 193 5.92 1.63 -12.56
CA ALA A 193 7.02 2.28 -11.84
C ALA A 193 8.35 2.23 -12.62
N VAL A 194 8.67 1.09 -13.24
CA VAL A 194 9.86 0.95 -14.11
C VAL A 194 9.73 1.83 -15.35
N LEU A 195 8.54 1.93 -15.95
CA LEU A 195 8.30 2.81 -17.10
C LEU A 195 8.43 4.28 -16.71
N VAL A 196 7.95 4.68 -15.54
CA VAL A 196 8.13 6.04 -14.97
C VAL A 196 9.61 6.37 -14.77
N LEU A 197 10.40 5.44 -14.20
CA LEU A 197 11.84 5.62 -14.06
C LEU A 197 12.55 5.74 -15.41
N ARG A 198 12.11 4.95 -16.40
CA ARG A 198 12.61 5.04 -17.77
C ARG A 198 12.30 6.40 -18.39
N ASP A 199 11.10 6.94 -18.19
CA ASP A 199 10.73 8.27 -18.70
C ASP A 199 11.59 9.37 -18.07
N ILE A 200 11.85 9.30 -16.75
CA ILE A 200 12.74 10.24 -16.06
C ILE A 200 14.12 10.25 -16.74
N ARG A 201 14.69 9.07 -16.99
CA ARG A 201 16.00 8.93 -17.65
C ARG A 201 16.00 9.42 -19.10
N LEU A 202 14.94 9.15 -19.86
CA LEU A 202 14.84 9.58 -21.27
C LEU A 202 14.66 11.09 -21.41
N ILE A 203 13.90 11.71 -20.51
CA ILE A 203 13.62 13.16 -20.54
C ILE A 203 14.80 13.94 -19.95
N SER A 204 15.51 13.38 -18.96
CA SER A 204 16.68 13.98 -18.34
C SER A 204 17.87 13.01 -18.36
N PRO A 205 18.60 12.88 -19.48
CA PRO A 205 19.71 11.93 -19.63
C PRO A 205 20.95 12.24 -18.78
N SER A 206 21.03 13.45 -18.22
CA SER A 206 22.14 13.92 -17.39
C SER A 206 21.98 13.61 -15.89
N LEU A 207 20.92 12.86 -15.53
CA LEU A 207 20.66 12.32 -14.20
C LEU A 207 21.14 10.87 -14.10
#